data_AF-A0A2J7PMZ1-F1
#
_entry.id   AF-A0A2J7PMZ1-F1
#
_cell.length_a   1.000
_cell.length_b   1.000
_cell.length_c   1.000
_cell.angle_alpha   90.00
_cell.angle_beta   90.00
_cell.angle_gamma   90.00
#
_symmetry.space_group_name_H-M   'P 1'
#
loop_
_entity.id
_entity.type
_entity.pdbx_description
1 polymer ?
#
loop_
_entity_poly.entity_id
_entity_poly.type
_entity_poly.pdbx_seq_one_letter_code
_entity_poly.pdbx_strand_id
1 'polypeptide(L)'
;SAPPPSYDSLFGRVREAHKASKGMIDFLKNVICLLLGTIGCSIVLGVTIVIPICMIAMGSIYLYDCPQGEYIPIYLLIGGIFGILKQLLDLSAKVRQREEEQEEERIRQSPTQTVINCFMLGWFIIGSVWVYKEYEPNYDPTRGKYCNRTLYLFAFWLITSVYVVLGVITLCLCCISAASVAVERDV
;
A
#
# COMPACT_ATOMS: atom_id res chain seq x y z
N SER A 1 8.72 -22.45 -67.28
CA SER A 1 9.55 -22.51 -66.06
C SER A 1 9.31 -21.26 -65.24
N ALA A 2 8.56 -21.38 -64.14
CA ALA A 2 8.49 -20.31 -63.14
C ALA A 2 9.37 -20.74 -61.96
N PRO A 3 10.36 -19.93 -61.53
CA PRO A 3 11.16 -20.26 -60.36
C PRO A 3 10.28 -20.27 -59.09
N PRO A 4 10.55 -21.13 -58.10
CA PRO A 4 9.77 -21.16 -56.87
C PRO A 4 9.88 -19.83 -56.12
N PRO A 5 8.80 -19.34 -55.48
CA PRO A 5 8.82 -18.04 -54.80
C PRO A 5 9.81 -18.07 -53.60
N SER A 6 10.48 -16.94 -53.39
CA SER A 6 11.49 -16.76 -52.33
C SER A 6 10.83 -16.63 -50.94
N TYR A 7 10.55 -17.77 -50.32
CA TYR A 7 9.97 -17.85 -48.96
C TYR A 7 10.88 -17.31 -47.86
N ASP A 8 12.21 -17.45 -48.02
CA ASP A 8 13.20 -16.94 -47.05
C ASP A 8 13.14 -15.42 -46.90
N SER A 9 12.84 -14.70 -47.98
CA SER A 9 12.69 -13.24 -47.95
C SER A 9 11.43 -12.80 -47.18
N LEU A 10 10.35 -13.57 -47.29
CA LEU A 10 9.07 -13.31 -46.63
C LEU A 10 9.16 -13.63 -45.13
N PHE A 11 9.77 -14.76 -44.78
CA PHE A 11 9.99 -15.16 -43.39
C PHE A 11 10.95 -14.22 -42.67
N GLY A 12 11.99 -13.73 -43.35
CA GLY A 12 12.88 -12.69 -42.85
C GLY A 12 12.15 -11.38 -42.53
N ARG A 13 11.30 -10.91 -43.45
CA ARG A 13 10.49 -9.69 -43.23
C ARG A 13 9.48 -9.83 -42.09
N VAL A 14 8.84 -10.99 -41.95
CA VAL A 14 7.93 -11.27 -40.83
C VAL A 14 8.70 -11.30 -39.50
N ARG A 15 9.88 -11.91 -39.46
CA ARG A 15 10.74 -11.96 -38.26
C ARG A 15 11.28 -10.59 -37.86
N GLU A 16 11.67 -9.76 -38.84
CA GLU A 16 12.09 -8.37 -38.63
C GLU A 16 10.95 -7.54 -38.04
N ALA A 17 9.75 -7.63 -38.61
CA ALA A 17 8.56 -6.95 -38.08
C ALA A 17 8.22 -7.43 -36.65
N HIS A 18 8.35 -8.72 -36.37
CA HIS A 18 8.10 -9.29 -35.05
C HIS A 18 9.15 -8.85 -34.02
N LYS A 19 10.43 -8.78 -34.41
CA LYS A 19 11.53 -8.32 -33.55
C LYS A 19 11.42 -6.81 -33.26
N ALA A 20 11.06 -6.01 -34.26
CA ALA A 20 10.79 -4.59 -34.10
C ALA A 20 9.57 -4.33 -33.19
N SER A 21 8.49 -5.10 -33.36
CA SER A 21 7.30 -5.02 -32.51
C SER A 21 7.60 -5.40 -31.06
N LYS A 22 8.31 -6.51 -30.81
CA LYS A 22 8.67 -6.95 -29.46
C LYS A 22 9.54 -5.92 -28.73
N GLY A 23 10.53 -5.35 -29.40
CA GLY A 23 11.37 -4.28 -28.84
C GLY A 23 10.58 -3.03 -28.45
N MET A 24 9.59 -2.64 -29.26
CA MET A 24 8.71 -1.50 -28.98
C MET A 24 7.77 -1.79 -27.80
N ILE A 25 7.22 -3.00 -27.72
CA ILE A 25 6.34 -3.44 -26.62
C ILE A 25 7.11 -3.51 -25.30
N ASP A 26 8.33 -4.05 -25.29
CA ASP A 26 9.15 -4.15 -24.08
C ASP A 26 9.54 -2.75 -23.56
N PHE A 27 9.88 -1.83 -24.48
CA PHE A 27 10.12 -0.43 -24.13
C PHE A 27 8.86 0.23 -23.55
N LEU A 28 7.71 0.08 -24.22
CA LEU A 28 6.45 0.65 -23.76
C LEU A 28 6.03 0.10 -22.39
N LYS A 29 6.22 -1.20 -22.15
CA LYS A 29 5.97 -1.85 -20.86
C LYS A 29 6.85 -1.26 -19.76
N ASN A 30 8.14 -1.05 -20.03
CA ASN A 30 9.06 -0.45 -19.06
C ASN A 30 8.69 1.00 -18.75
N VAL A 31 8.34 1.79 -19.77
CA VAL A 31 7.89 3.18 -19.57
C VAL A 31 6.57 3.24 -18.80
N ILE A 32 5.59 2.40 -19.14
CA ILE A 32 4.31 2.33 -18.41
C ILE A 32 4.53 1.88 -16.97
N CYS A 33 5.36 0.88 -16.72
CA CYS A 33 5.69 0.42 -15.37
C CYS A 33 6.37 1.52 -14.55
N LEU A 34 7.30 2.28 -15.15
CA LEU A 34 7.96 3.42 -14.50
C LEU A 34 6.95 4.53 -14.17
N LEU A 35 6.10 4.92 -15.12
CA LEU A 35 5.10 5.96 -14.91
C LEU A 35 4.05 5.56 -13.87
N LEU A 36 3.52 4.33 -13.96
CA LEU A 36 2.62 3.78 -12.94
C LEU A 36 3.31 3.70 -11.57
N GLY A 37 4.59 3.36 -11.53
CA GLY A 37 5.40 3.35 -10.31
C GLY A 37 5.55 4.74 -9.71
N THR A 38 5.87 5.75 -10.51
CA THR A 38 6.01 7.15 -10.03
C THR A 38 4.69 7.72 -9.56
N ILE A 39 3.62 7.60 -10.36
CA ILE A 39 2.28 8.09 -9.99
C ILE A 39 1.77 7.36 -8.75
N GLY A 40 1.93 6.04 -8.72
CA GLY A 40 1.59 5.22 -7.55
C GLY A 40 2.35 5.65 -6.30
N CYS A 41 3.66 5.86 -6.41
CA CYS A 41 4.48 6.34 -5.30
C CYS A 41 4.02 7.71 -4.79
N SER A 42 3.74 8.67 -5.68
CA SER A 42 3.22 9.99 -5.31
C SER A 42 1.86 9.92 -4.60
N ILE A 43 0.94 9.09 -5.10
CA ILE A 43 -0.37 8.88 -4.48
C ILE A 43 -0.21 8.25 -3.09
N VAL A 44 0.59 7.19 -2.98
CA VAL A 44 0.85 6.52 -1.70
C VAL A 44 1.44 7.50 -0.69
N LEU A 45 2.42 8.33 -1.09
CA LEU A 45 3.01 9.35 -0.23
C LEU A 45 1.99 10.41 0.21
N GLY A 46 1.12 10.86 -0.69
CA GLY A 46 0.06 11.81 -0.33
C GLY A 46 -0.93 11.21 0.66
N VAL A 47 -1.40 10.00 0.38
CA VAL A 47 -2.36 9.26 1.22
C VAL A 47 -1.77 8.96 2.60
N THR A 48 -0.50 8.57 2.69
CA THR A 48 0.16 8.29 3.98
C THR A 48 0.39 9.54 4.84
N ILE A 49 0.31 10.76 4.28
CA ILE A 49 0.35 12.00 5.06
C ILE A 49 -1.05 12.43 5.48
N VAL A 50 -2.01 12.37 4.56
CA VAL A 50 -3.39 12.82 4.83
C VAL A 50 -4.07 11.92 5.86
N ILE A 51 -3.91 10.59 5.75
CA ILE A 51 -4.56 9.65 6.66
C ILE A 51 -4.19 9.91 8.14
N PRO A 52 -2.92 9.97 8.56
CA PRO A 52 -2.56 10.24 9.94
C PRO A 52 -3.08 11.59 10.46
N ILE A 53 -3.10 12.63 9.62
CA ILE A 53 -3.66 13.93 10.01
C ILE A 53 -5.17 13.81 10.28
N CYS A 54 -5.90 13.14 9.39
CA CYS A 54 -7.32 12.86 9.60
C CYS A 54 -7.55 12.01 10.87
N MET A 55 -6.70 11.01 11.14
CA MET A 55 -6.79 10.20 12.35
C MET A 55 -6.61 11.04 13.63
N ILE A 56 -5.63 11.94 13.65
CA ILE A 56 -5.42 12.85 14.79
C ILE A 56 -6.61 13.79 14.95
N ALA A 57 -7.12 14.37 13.86
CA ALA A 57 -8.24 15.30 13.90
C ALA A 57 -9.52 14.61 14.40
N MET A 58 -9.85 13.43 13.87
CA MET A 58 -11.02 12.66 14.30
C MET A 58 -10.89 12.18 15.74
N GLY A 59 -9.70 11.69 16.13
CA GLY A 59 -9.44 11.24 17.50
C GLY A 59 -9.49 12.37 18.53
N SER A 60 -9.07 13.59 18.16
CA SER A 60 -9.07 14.74 19.08
C SER A 60 -10.44 15.42 19.19
N ILE A 61 -11.15 15.62 18.07
CA ILE A 61 -12.46 16.29 18.05
C ILE A 61 -13.51 15.43 18.75
N TYR A 62 -13.50 14.11 18.52
CA TYR A 62 -14.52 13.19 19.03
C TYR A 62 -14.01 12.33 20.21
N LEU A 63 -13.02 12.81 20.96
CA LEU A 63 -12.38 12.05 22.05
C LEU A 63 -13.40 11.55 23.10
N TYR A 64 -14.42 12.37 23.38
CA TYR A 64 -15.44 12.09 24.40
C TYR A 64 -16.81 11.72 23.81
N ASP A 65 -16.96 11.76 22.49
CA ASP A 65 -18.23 11.49 21.80
C ASP A 65 -18.43 10.00 21.51
N CYS A 66 -17.63 9.13 22.14
CA CYS A 66 -17.77 7.68 22.07
C CYS A 66 -17.49 6.97 23.41
N PRO A 67 -18.30 7.24 24.46
CA PRO A 67 -18.17 6.57 25.76
C PRO A 67 -18.44 5.06 25.71
N GLN A 68 -19.08 4.55 24.65
CA GLN A 68 -19.23 3.12 24.45
C GLN A 68 -17.92 2.44 24.04
N GLY A 69 -17.09 3.13 23.25
CA GLY A 69 -15.82 2.63 22.72
C GLY A 69 -14.71 3.63 22.97
N GLU A 70 -14.41 3.94 24.23
CA GLU A 70 -13.43 4.98 24.64
C GLU A 70 -12.03 4.74 24.04
N TYR A 71 -11.70 3.48 23.70
CA TYR A 71 -10.43 3.13 23.07
C TYR A 71 -10.36 3.43 21.57
N ILE A 72 -11.49 3.63 20.87
CA ILE A 72 -11.54 3.94 19.43
C ILE A 72 -10.90 5.32 19.13
N PRO A 73 -11.31 6.44 19.77
CA PRO A 73 -10.65 7.72 19.51
C PRO A 73 -9.18 7.73 19.96
N ILE A 74 -8.84 7.03 21.05
CA ILE A 74 -7.45 6.87 21.51
C ILE A 74 -6.61 6.10 20.48
N TYR A 75 -7.17 5.04 19.89
CA TYR A 75 -6.56 4.28 18.80
C TYR A 75 -6.20 5.18 17.62
N LEU A 76 -7.15 6.01 17.17
CA LEU A 76 -6.92 6.94 16.07
C LEU A 76 -5.85 7.99 16.42
N LEU A 77 -5.89 8.54 17.63
CA LEU A 77 -4.95 9.56 18.06
C LEU A 77 -3.51 9.04 18.12
N ILE A 78 -3.28 7.94 18.86
CA ILE A 78 -1.95 7.34 18.99
C ILE A 78 -1.47 6.80 17.63
N GLY A 79 -2.34 6.11 16.88
CA GLY A 79 -2.02 5.60 15.55
C GLY A 79 -1.60 6.71 14.58
N GLY A 80 -2.29 7.86 14.62
CA GLY A 80 -1.95 9.02 13.81
C GLY A 80 -0.61 9.65 14.20
N ILE A 81 -0.33 9.83 15.50
CA ILE A 81 0.95 10.38 15.99
C ILE A 81 2.13 9.49 15.57
N PHE A 82 2.04 8.18 15.82
CA PHE A 82 3.08 7.23 15.41
C PHE A 82 3.21 7.14 13.88
N GLY A 83 2.12 7.33 13.13
CA GLY A 83 2.14 7.46 11.68
C GLY A 83 2.98 8.65 11.19
N ILE A 84 2.78 9.84 11.78
CA ILE A 84 3.59 11.03 11.46
C ILE A 84 5.04 10.84 11.88
N LEU A 85 5.31 10.29 13.07
CA LEU A 85 6.66 10.01 13.54
C LEU A 85 7.40 9.06 12.60
N LYS A 86 6.74 7.99 12.16
CA LYS A 86 7.28 7.05 11.18
C LYS A 86 7.62 7.77 9.87
N GLN A 87 6.71 8.58 9.35
CA GLN A 87 6.93 9.34 8.11
C GLN A 87 8.13 10.28 8.22
N LEU A 88 8.27 10.98 9.36
CA LEU A 88 9.41 11.86 9.62
C LEU A 88 10.72 11.06 9.66
N LEU A 89 10.75 9.93 10.37
CA LEU A 89 11.94 9.09 10.46
C LEU A 89 12.32 8.48 9.10
N ASP A 90 11.35 8.04 8.31
CA ASP A 90 11.59 7.51 6.97
C ASP A 90 12.16 8.60 6.03
N LEU A 91 11.69 9.85 6.15
CA LEU A 91 12.25 10.99 5.42
C LEU A 91 13.66 11.36 5.91
N SER A 92 13.88 11.43 7.22
CA SER A 92 15.20 11.72 7.79
C SER A 92 16.23 10.66 7.41
N ALA A 93 15.85 9.38 7.42
CA ALA A 93 16.71 8.30 6.96
C ALA A 93 17.05 8.46 5.47
N LYS A 94 16.06 8.78 4.62
CA LYS A 94 16.29 9.04 3.18
C LYS A 94 17.17 10.25 2.90
N VAL A 95 17.06 11.31 3.71
CA VAL A 95 17.91 12.51 3.58
C VAL A 95 19.33 12.19 4.00
N ARG A 96 19.51 11.51 5.13
CA ARG A 96 20.82 11.09 5.64
C ARG A 96 21.55 10.13 4.69
N GLN A 97 20.83 9.20 4.07
CA GLN A 97 21.39 8.29 3.06
C GLN A 97 21.85 9.01 1.78
N ARG A 98 21.40 10.24 1.53
CA ARG A 98 21.82 11.02 0.36
C ARG A 98 23.24 11.62 0.53
N GLU A 99 23.81 11.58 1.73
CA GLU A 99 25.16 12.07 2.05
C GLU A 99 26.23 10.95 2.05
N GLU A 100 25.84 9.68 2.18
CA GLU A 100 26.73 8.51 2.23
C GLU A 100 26.48 7.58 1.02
N GLU A 101 26.87 8.00 -0.19
CA GLU A 101 26.86 7.11 -1.36
C GLU A 101 28.08 6.18 -1.36
N GLN A 102 27.82 4.87 -1.54
CA GLN A 102 28.75 3.75 -1.77
C GLN A 102 29.34 3.07 -0.52
N GLU A 103 28.73 1.95 -0.07
CA GLU A 103 29.23 0.59 -0.39
C GLU A 103 28.58 -0.55 0.44
N GLU A 104 27.86 -0.31 1.56
CA GLU A 104 27.44 -1.47 2.44
C GLU A 104 26.02 -1.52 3.04
N GLU A 105 25.13 -0.54 2.84
CA GLU A 105 23.90 -0.42 3.67
C GLU A 105 22.64 -1.16 3.17
N ARG A 106 22.74 -2.27 2.42
CA ARG A 106 21.53 -2.96 1.95
C ARG A 106 20.82 -3.81 3.03
N ILE A 107 21.36 -3.92 4.25
CA ILE A 107 20.85 -4.84 5.29
C ILE A 107 20.58 -4.17 6.65
N ARG A 108 21.12 -2.98 6.93
CA ARG A 108 20.89 -2.33 8.22
C ARG A 108 19.64 -1.45 8.13
N GLN A 109 18.47 -2.07 8.01
CA GLN A 109 17.26 -1.42 8.51
C GLN A 109 17.59 -0.95 9.93
N SER A 110 17.57 0.37 10.16
CA SER A 110 17.83 0.90 11.49
C SER A 110 16.93 0.14 12.46
N PRO A 111 17.45 -0.44 13.56
CA PRO A 111 16.66 -1.24 14.48
C PRO A 111 15.41 -0.48 14.96
N THR A 112 15.49 0.86 14.99
CA THR A 112 14.39 1.79 15.24
C THR A 112 13.22 1.64 14.26
N GLN A 113 13.47 1.49 12.95
CA GLN A 113 12.39 1.30 11.96
C GLN A 113 11.66 -0.03 12.15
N THR A 114 12.40 -1.11 12.43
CA THR A 114 11.82 -2.43 12.69
C THR A 114 10.93 -2.41 13.93
N VAL A 115 11.39 -1.79 15.02
CA VAL A 115 10.61 -1.64 16.26
C VAL A 115 9.33 -0.86 16.02
N ILE A 116 9.40 0.26 15.29
CA ILE A 116 8.23 1.07 14.96
C ILE A 116 7.23 0.30 14.10
N ASN A 117 7.71 -0.44 13.09
CA ASN A 117 6.84 -1.27 12.26
C ASN A 117 6.14 -2.36 13.08
N CYS A 118 6.86 -3.06 13.96
CA CYS A 118 6.27 -4.05 14.86
C CYS A 118 5.22 -3.42 15.78
N PHE A 119 5.51 -2.25 16.35
CA PHE A 119 4.55 -1.51 17.16
C PHE A 119 3.31 -1.13 16.36
N MET A 120 3.47 -0.58 15.15
CA MET A 120 2.35 -0.20 14.28
C MET A 120 1.47 -1.39 13.88
N LEU A 121 2.08 -2.55 13.60
CA LEU A 121 1.34 -3.78 13.32
C LEU A 121 0.55 -4.24 14.56
N GLY A 122 1.20 -4.30 15.73
CA GLY A 122 0.53 -4.66 16.98
C GLY A 122 -0.62 -3.70 17.31
N TRP A 123 -0.38 -2.40 17.16
CA TRP A 123 -1.38 -1.35 17.37
C TRP A 123 -2.56 -1.49 16.41
N PHE A 124 -2.30 -1.76 15.14
CA PHE A 124 -3.34 -1.99 14.14
C PHE A 124 -4.22 -3.20 14.48
N ILE A 125 -3.63 -4.30 14.95
CA ILE A 125 -4.38 -5.48 15.40
C ILE A 125 -5.27 -5.14 16.59
N ILE A 126 -4.71 -4.47 17.60
CA ILE A 126 -5.44 -4.06 18.80
C ILE A 126 -6.62 -3.13 18.43
N GLY A 127 -6.38 -2.12 17.60
CA GLY A 127 -7.42 -1.23 17.12
C GLY A 127 -8.50 -1.94 16.31
N SER A 128 -8.12 -2.91 15.48
CA SER A 128 -9.08 -3.76 14.76
C SER A 128 -9.98 -4.51 15.72
N VAL A 129 -9.41 -5.12 16.77
CA VAL A 129 -10.19 -5.81 17.80
C VAL A 129 -11.15 -4.83 18.50
N TRP A 130 -10.69 -3.64 18.87
CA TRP A 130 -11.56 -2.64 19.52
C TRP A 130 -12.73 -2.19 18.64
N VAL A 131 -12.47 -1.91 17.36
CA VAL A 131 -13.50 -1.43 16.42
C VAL A 131 -14.50 -2.53 16.04
N TYR A 132 -14.03 -3.75 15.78
CA TYR A 132 -14.91 -4.87 15.42
C TYR A 132 -15.64 -5.46 16.62
N LYS A 133 -15.07 -5.40 17.83
CA LYS A 133 -15.78 -5.81 19.06
C LYS A 133 -17.01 -4.95 19.31
N GLU A 134 -16.93 -3.66 19.00
CA GLU A 134 -18.01 -2.70 19.17
C GLU A 134 -18.95 -2.64 17.96
N TYR A 135 -18.90 -3.63 17.07
CA TYR A 135 -19.74 -3.68 15.87
C TYR A 135 -21.23 -3.67 16.24
N GLU A 136 -21.99 -2.82 15.54
CA GLU A 136 -23.32 -2.34 15.93
C GLU A 136 -23.32 -1.43 17.19
N PRO A 137 -22.53 -0.34 17.21
CA PRO A 137 -22.52 0.55 18.36
C PRO A 137 -23.84 1.31 18.45
N ASN A 138 -24.23 1.69 19.67
CA ASN A 138 -25.40 2.52 19.85
C ASN A 138 -25.07 3.95 19.38
N TYR A 139 -25.75 4.44 18.35
CA TYR A 139 -25.57 5.81 17.86
C TYR A 139 -26.48 6.82 18.58
N ASP A 140 -27.40 6.35 19.42
CA ASP A 140 -28.40 7.18 20.08
C ASP A 140 -28.00 7.51 21.53
N PRO A 141 -27.72 8.78 21.86
CA PRO A 141 -27.32 9.19 23.21
C PRO A 141 -28.43 8.99 24.25
N THR A 142 -29.69 8.82 23.83
CA THR A 142 -30.81 8.61 24.75
C THR A 142 -30.90 7.17 25.26
N ARG A 143 -30.22 6.23 24.60
CA ARG A 143 -30.27 4.79 24.91
C ARG A 143 -29.10 4.30 25.78
N GLY A 144 -28.32 5.22 26.35
CA GLY A 144 -27.21 4.92 27.26
C GLY A 144 -25.86 5.35 26.68
N LYS A 145 -24.82 4.50 26.86
CA LYS A 145 -23.53 4.74 26.22
C LYS A 145 -23.73 4.74 24.72
N TYR A 146 -23.22 5.76 24.05
CA TYR A 146 -23.32 5.90 22.60
C TYR A 146 -21.94 6.06 21.98
N CYS A 147 -21.89 6.00 20.66
CA CYS A 147 -20.71 6.34 19.88
C CYS A 147 -21.09 7.22 18.70
N ASN A 148 -20.32 8.27 18.44
CA ASN A 148 -20.54 9.12 17.29
C ASN A 148 -20.40 8.32 15.98
N ARG A 149 -21.42 8.43 15.12
CA ARG A 149 -21.49 7.69 13.86
C ARG A 149 -20.31 7.99 12.94
N THR A 150 -19.91 9.25 12.85
CA THR A 150 -18.81 9.68 11.96
C THR A 150 -17.48 9.13 12.45
N LEU A 151 -17.20 9.19 13.75
CA LEU A 151 -15.97 8.65 14.34
C LEU A 151 -15.86 7.14 14.12
N TYR A 152 -16.92 6.39 14.45
CA TYR A 152 -16.93 4.94 14.33
C TYR A 152 -16.76 4.51 12.86
N LEU A 153 -17.54 5.09 11.95
CA LEU A 153 -17.46 4.76 10.53
C LEU A 153 -16.08 5.11 9.96
N PHE A 154 -15.49 6.22 10.36
CA PHE A 154 -14.14 6.57 9.95
C PHE A 154 -13.12 5.49 10.38
N ALA A 155 -13.12 5.10 11.65
CA ALA A 155 -12.21 4.06 12.16
C ALA A 155 -12.45 2.70 11.46
N PHE A 156 -13.72 2.31 11.32
CA PHE A 156 -14.13 1.07 10.65
C PHE A 156 -13.66 1.04 9.19
N TRP A 157 -14.01 2.05 8.40
CA TRP A 157 -13.63 2.09 6.98
C TRP A 157 -12.13 2.22 6.77
N LEU A 158 -11.41 2.91 7.66
CA LEU A 158 -9.95 2.98 7.64
C LEU A 158 -9.35 1.58 7.78
N ILE A 159 -9.79 0.82 8.80
CA ILE A 159 -9.31 -0.55 9.04
C ILE A 159 -9.72 -1.49 7.91
N THR A 160 -10.97 -1.43 7.46
CA THR A 160 -11.47 -2.25 6.34
C THR A 160 -10.69 -1.97 5.06
N SER A 161 -10.38 -0.71 4.76
CA SER A 161 -9.61 -0.34 3.56
C SER A 161 -8.20 -0.94 3.59
N VAL A 162 -7.54 -0.95 4.75
CA VAL A 162 -6.24 -1.61 4.92
C VAL A 162 -6.35 -3.11 4.63
N TYR A 163 -7.37 -3.79 5.17
CA TYR A 163 -7.59 -5.22 4.87
C TYR A 163 -7.91 -5.50 3.40
N VAL A 164 -8.72 -4.66 2.75
CA VAL A 164 -9.04 -4.78 1.32
C VAL A 164 -7.76 -4.64 0.48
N VAL A 165 -6.95 -3.62 0.75
CA VAL A 165 -5.67 -3.41 0.06
C VAL A 165 -4.73 -4.58 0.26
N LEU A 166 -4.59 -5.09 1.49
CA LEU A 166 -3.78 -6.27 1.78
C LEU A 166 -4.29 -7.50 1.00
N GLY A 167 -5.59 -7.74 0.99
CA GLY A 167 -6.19 -8.84 0.23
C GLY A 167 -5.93 -8.73 -1.28
N VAL A 168 -6.09 -7.54 -1.85
CA VAL A 168 -5.79 -7.29 -3.28
C VAL A 168 -4.31 -7.52 -3.58
N ILE A 169 -3.39 -7.03 -2.73
CA ILE A 169 -1.95 -7.25 -2.91
C ILE A 169 -1.62 -8.75 -2.89
N THR A 170 -2.13 -9.49 -1.90
CA THR A 170 -1.90 -10.93 -1.80
C THR A 170 -2.43 -11.66 -3.03
N LEU A 171 -3.64 -11.34 -3.49
CA LEU A 171 -4.20 -11.93 -4.71
C LEU A 171 -3.34 -11.63 -5.94
N CYS A 172 -2.92 -10.39 -6.14
CA CYS A 172 -2.04 -10.00 -7.24
C CYS A 172 -0.71 -10.76 -7.20
N LEU A 173 -0.07 -10.87 -6.02
CA LEU A 173 1.18 -11.60 -5.86
C LEU A 173 1.02 -13.10 -6.15
N CYS A 174 -0.08 -13.71 -5.70
CA CYS A 174 -0.40 -15.11 -6.00
C CYS A 174 -0.64 -15.34 -7.50
N CYS A 175 -1.31 -14.42 -8.19
CA CYS A 175 -1.52 -14.53 -9.64
C CYS A 175 -0.20 -14.44 -10.42
N ILE A 176 0.69 -13.52 -10.01
CA ILE A 176 2.00 -13.35 -10.65
C ILE A 176 2.87 -14.59 -10.44
N SER A 177 2.92 -15.14 -9.23
CA SER A 177 3.72 -16.35 -8.94
C SER A 177 3.19 -17.58 -9.67
N ALA A 178 1.86 -17.73 -9.78
CA ALA A 178 1.26 -18.81 -10.56
C ALA A 178 1.58 -18.66 -12.06
N ALA A 179 1.48 -17.45 -12.61
CA ALA A 179 1.82 -17.18 -14.01
C ALA A 179 3.31 -17.41 -14.30
N SER A 180 4.22 -17.01 -13.41
CA SER A 180 5.66 -17.26 -13.59
C SER A 180 5.99 -18.74 -13.58
N VAL A 181 5.36 -19.52 -12.69
CA VAL A 181 5.55 -20.98 -12.63
C VAL A 181 4.97 -21.67 -13.87
N ALA A 182 3.84 -21.19 -14.41
CA ALA A 182 3.27 -21.72 -15.65
C ALA A 182 4.19 -21.47 -16.85
N VAL A 183 4.71 -20.24 -17.00
CA VAL A 183 5.64 -19.88 -18.07
C VAL A 183 6.94 -20.68 -17.99
N GLU A 184 7.47 -20.96 -16.80
CA GLU A 184 8.67 -21.78 -16.64
C GLU A 184 8.43 -23.27 -16.95
N ARG A 185 7.18 -23.73 -16.95
CA ARG A 185 6.82 -25.10 -17.34
C ARG A 185 6.55 -25.27 -18.84
N ASP A 186 6.29 -24.18 -19.56
CA ASP A 186 6.04 -24.17 -21.00
C ASP A 186 7.31 -23.97 -21.86
N VAL A 187 8.46 -23.67 -21.24
CA VAL A 187 9.79 -23.51 -21.88
C VAL A 187 10.61 -24.79 -21.73
#